data_AF-A0A3N5GKJ8-F1
#
_entry.id   AF-A0A3N5GKJ8-F1
#
_cell.length_a   1.000
_cell.length_b   1.000
_cell.length_c   1.000
_cell.angle_alpha   90.00
_cell.angle_beta   90.00
_cell.angle_gamma   90.00
#
_symmetry.space_group_name_H-M   'P 1'
#
loop_
_entity.id
_entity.type
_entity.pdbx_description
1 polymer ?
#
loop_
_entity_poly.entity_id
_entity_poly.type
_entity_poly.pdbx_seq_one_letter_code
_entity_poly.pdbx_strand_id
1 'polypeptide(L)'
;MREAVAASGLRIGLHNHSQGDIVKLRIRHIALLVAGCLAPALAHATNGYFSHGYGIKSKGMAGVGIALPQDAMAAATNPAGMVWVGNRMDAGLDLFMPRRESEISGNGAGLNGSYDGDGRSIFYVPDFGYNRMIDPNLSVGISVYGNGGMNTTYETSPFSAFGVTGTTGVDLTQLFIAPTVAYKITPDHSVGLSLNLAHQRFSAYGLQPFAMMSSDPTKLTNNGEDASSGWGVRIGWTGRVSDMVTLGATYQSKTKMGKFKDYAGLFADGGDFD
;
A
#
# COMPACT_ATOMS: atom_id res chain seq x y z
N MET A 1 -21.80 63.63 63.11
CA MET A 1 -22.85 62.91 62.35
C MET A 1 -23.22 63.80 61.18
N ARG A 2 -22.77 63.62 59.92
CA ARG A 2 -22.95 62.46 58.99
C ARG A 2 -24.37 61.90 59.14
N GLU A 3 -25.28 62.00 58.16
CA GLU A 3 -25.15 61.57 56.77
C GLU A 3 -25.96 62.44 55.78
N ALA A 4 -25.55 62.43 54.51
CA ALA A 4 -26.39 62.80 53.37
C ALA A 4 -26.15 61.79 52.22
N VAL A 5 -27.27 61.40 51.63
CA VAL A 5 -27.49 60.41 50.58
C VAL A 5 -26.84 60.83 49.25
N ALA A 6 -26.32 59.86 48.48
CA ALA A 6 -26.10 60.03 47.04
C ALA A 6 -26.29 58.70 46.29
N ALA A 7 -26.85 58.85 45.09
CA ALA A 7 -27.58 57.86 44.33
C ALA A 7 -26.73 57.00 43.36
N SER A 8 -27.41 55.97 42.86
CA SER A 8 -27.01 54.97 41.87
C SER A 8 -26.42 55.50 40.56
N GLY A 9 -25.40 54.80 40.05
CA GLY A 9 -24.95 54.86 38.65
C GLY A 9 -24.72 53.46 38.09
N LEU A 10 -25.59 53.03 37.18
CA LEU A 10 -25.50 51.79 36.39
C LEU A 10 -24.38 51.93 35.34
N ARG A 11 -23.42 51.00 35.28
CA ARG A 11 -22.48 50.84 34.15
C ARG A 11 -22.71 49.49 33.48
N ILE A 12 -23.21 49.53 32.25
CA ILE A 12 -23.31 48.38 31.34
C ILE A 12 -21.92 48.17 30.74
N GLY A 13 -21.26 47.07 31.11
CA GLY A 13 -20.02 46.61 30.47
C GLY A 13 -20.30 45.49 29.47
N LEU A 14 -20.26 45.80 28.18
CA LEU A 14 -20.22 44.80 27.11
C LEU A 14 -18.86 44.07 27.15
N HIS A 15 -18.85 42.85 27.69
CA HIS A 15 -17.67 41.98 27.64
C HIS A 15 -17.54 41.34 26.25
N ASN A 16 -16.45 41.67 25.57
CA ASN A 16 -16.11 41.31 24.20
C ASN A 16 -15.51 39.89 24.11
N HIS A 17 -16.22 38.87 24.60
CA HIS A 17 -15.67 37.53 24.84
C HIS A 17 -15.75 36.53 23.66
N SER A 18 -16.32 36.91 22.51
CA SER A 18 -16.63 35.95 21.43
C SER A 18 -15.50 35.75 20.39
N GLN A 19 -14.73 36.79 20.08
CA GLN A 19 -13.74 36.75 19.00
C GLN A 19 -12.50 35.90 19.32
N GLY A 20 -12.02 35.92 20.57
CA GLY A 20 -10.79 35.24 20.98
C GLY A 20 -10.89 33.71 20.99
N ASP A 21 -12.06 33.17 21.36
CA ASP A 21 -12.28 31.73 21.44
C ASP A 21 -12.48 31.10 20.07
N ILE A 22 -13.11 31.83 19.13
CA ILE A 22 -13.26 31.40 17.73
C ILE A 22 -11.89 31.31 17.03
N VAL A 23 -10.99 32.27 17.28
CA VAL A 23 -9.64 32.27 16.70
C VAL A 23 -8.77 31.16 17.30
N LYS A 24 -8.80 30.96 18.62
CA LYS A 24 -8.09 29.86 19.29
C LYS A 24 -8.58 28.49 18.83
N LEU A 25 -9.89 28.34 18.62
CA LEU A 25 -10.48 27.11 18.09
C LEU A 25 -9.98 26.85 16.67
N ARG A 26 -9.98 27.84 15.78
CA ARG A 26 -9.46 27.71 14.39
C ARG A 26 -7.97 27.38 14.35
N ILE A 27 -7.16 27.99 15.20
CA ILE A 27 -5.72 27.72 15.30
C ILE A 27 -5.45 26.27 15.76
N ARG A 28 -6.24 25.74 16.71
CA ARG A 28 -6.13 24.34 17.16
C ARG A 28 -6.46 23.33 16.06
N HIS A 29 -7.49 23.59 15.25
CA HIS A 29 -7.84 22.71 14.13
C HIS A 29 -6.79 22.75 13.01
N ILE A 30 -6.23 23.93 12.71
CA ILE A 30 -5.14 24.08 11.74
C ILE A 30 -3.87 23.38 12.25
N ALA A 31 -3.52 23.53 13.53
CA ALA A 31 -2.37 22.85 14.13
C ALA A 31 -2.53 21.32 14.09
N LEU A 32 -3.74 20.80 14.31
CA LEU A 32 -4.02 19.36 14.23
C LEU A 32 -3.96 18.83 12.79
N LEU A 33 -4.44 19.61 11.81
CA LEU A 33 -4.29 19.33 10.38
C LEU A 33 -2.82 19.29 9.95
N VAL A 34 -2.03 20.30 10.35
CA VAL A 34 -0.60 20.38 10.05
C VAL A 34 0.18 19.25 10.72
N ALA A 35 -0.14 18.91 11.98
CA ALA A 35 0.47 17.79 12.68
C ALA A 35 0.11 16.44 12.03
N GLY A 36 -1.13 16.27 11.55
CA GLY A 36 -1.56 15.08 10.81
C GLY A 36 -0.84 14.91 9.47
N CYS A 37 -0.58 16.00 8.74
CA CYS A 37 0.19 15.98 7.48
C CYS A 37 1.68 15.62 7.67
N LEU A 38 2.23 15.79 8.87
CA LEU A 38 3.65 15.53 9.17
C LEU A 38 3.90 14.11 9.73
N ALA A 39 2.87 13.41 10.19
CA ALA A 39 2.97 12.05 10.71
C ALA A 39 3.55 10.99 9.73
N PRO A 40 3.32 11.06 8.40
CA PRO A 40 3.87 10.07 7.46
C PRO A 40 5.41 10.05 7.37
N ALA A 41 6.08 11.15 7.74
CA ALA A 41 7.54 11.25 7.66
C ALA A 41 8.29 10.33 8.64
N LEU A 42 7.59 9.73 9.60
CA LEU A 42 8.18 8.82 10.60
C LEU A 42 8.05 7.34 10.23
N ALA A 43 7.32 7.00 9.18
CA ALA A 43 7.14 5.63 8.72
C ALA A 43 8.25 5.23 7.73
N HIS A 44 9.43 4.92 8.26
CA HIS A 44 10.51 4.29 7.49
C HIS A 44 10.18 2.81 7.23
N ALA A 45 9.30 2.55 6.27
CA ALA A 45 9.07 1.20 5.76
C ALA A 45 9.21 1.21 4.23
N THR A 46 10.22 0.54 3.72
CA THR A 46 10.42 0.31 2.29
C THR A 46 9.33 -0.65 1.80
N ASN A 47 8.23 -0.10 1.27
CA ASN A 47 7.17 -0.89 0.62
C ASN A 47 7.55 -1.26 -0.82
N GLY A 48 8.79 -1.68 -1.06
CA GLY A 48 9.34 -1.85 -2.41
C GLY A 48 8.57 -2.84 -3.29
N TYR A 49 7.79 -3.74 -2.67
CA TYR A 49 6.98 -4.73 -3.38
C TYR A 49 5.50 -4.35 -3.54
N PHE A 50 4.96 -3.42 -2.76
CA PHE A 50 3.56 -3.01 -2.89
C PHE A 50 3.42 -1.85 -3.85
N SER A 51 2.36 -1.84 -4.65
CA SER A 51 1.99 -0.66 -5.43
C SER A 51 1.69 0.53 -4.51
N HIS A 52 2.13 1.72 -4.92
CA HIS A 52 1.87 2.98 -4.20
C HIS A 52 0.40 3.42 -4.25
N GLY A 53 -0.44 2.75 -5.04
CA GLY A 53 -1.88 2.98 -5.16
C GLY A 53 -2.50 1.92 -6.08
N TYR A 54 -3.82 1.75 -6.05
CA TYR A 54 -4.53 0.82 -6.94
C TYR A 54 -5.63 1.57 -7.70
N GLY A 55 -5.68 1.39 -9.01
CA GLY A 55 -6.45 2.23 -9.92
C GLY A 55 -5.72 3.54 -10.26
N ILE A 56 -5.88 3.98 -11.51
CA ILE A 56 -5.19 5.15 -12.07
C ILE A 56 -5.48 6.42 -11.27
N LYS A 57 -6.69 6.58 -10.73
CA LYS A 57 -7.06 7.77 -9.97
C LYS A 57 -6.36 7.83 -8.61
N SER A 58 -6.28 6.70 -7.91
CA SER A 58 -5.54 6.60 -6.64
C SER A 58 -4.04 6.85 -6.87
N LYS A 59 -3.46 6.24 -7.91
CA LYS A 59 -2.06 6.46 -8.31
C LYS A 59 -1.76 7.92 -8.64
N GLY A 60 -2.64 8.57 -9.41
CA GLY A 60 -2.54 9.99 -9.74
C GLY A 60 -2.61 10.93 -8.53
N MET A 61 -3.12 10.45 -7.38
CA MET A 61 -3.14 11.16 -6.11
C MET A 61 -2.13 10.58 -5.10
N ALA A 62 -1.05 9.94 -5.57
CA ALA A 62 0.00 9.35 -4.75
C ALA A 62 -0.50 8.32 -3.71
N GLY A 63 -1.50 7.51 -4.08
CA GLY A 63 -1.99 6.40 -3.25
C GLY A 63 -3.18 6.70 -2.36
N VAL A 64 -3.71 7.92 -2.41
CA VAL A 64 -4.92 8.27 -1.65
C VAL A 64 -6.09 7.38 -2.12
N GLY A 65 -6.79 6.75 -1.18
CA GLY A 65 -7.89 5.83 -1.49
C GLY A 65 -8.72 5.34 -0.30
N ILE A 66 -8.15 5.26 0.92
CA ILE A 66 -8.83 4.69 2.10
C ILE A 66 -10.18 5.37 2.39
N ALA A 67 -10.23 6.70 2.39
CA ALA A 67 -11.43 7.48 2.66
C ALA A 67 -12.00 8.17 1.40
N LEU A 68 -11.48 7.81 0.22
CA LEU A 68 -11.83 8.43 -1.05
C LEU A 68 -11.98 7.34 -2.13
N PRO A 69 -13.06 6.55 -2.09
CA PRO A 69 -13.31 5.55 -3.12
C PRO A 69 -13.70 6.23 -4.44
N GLN A 70 -13.03 5.88 -5.54
CA GLN A 70 -13.18 6.58 -6.82
C GLN A 70 -13.54 5.68 -8.01
N ASP A 71 -13.31 4.38 -7.89
CA ASP A 71 -13.49 3.35 -8.92
C ASP A 71 -13.65 1.95 -8.31
N ALA A 72 -13.91 0.95 -9.15
CA ALA A 72 -14.03 -0.44 -8.73
C ALA A 72 -12.71 -1.06 -8.23
N MET A 73 -11.60 -0.33 -8.21
CA MET A 73 -10.37 -0.72 -7.53
C MET A 73 -10.37 -0.34 -6.05
N ALA A 74 -11.40 0.34 -5.55
CA ALA A 74 -11.53 0.73 -4.15
C ALA A 74 -11.32 -0.46 -3.18
N ALA A 75 -11.75 -1.68 -3.52
CA ALA A 75 -11.56 -2.83 -2.64
C ALA A 75 -10.09 -3.25 -2.43
N ALA A 76 -9.19 -2.87 -3.34
CA ALA A 76 -7.75 -3.07 -3.18
C ALA A 76 -7.16 -2.21 -2.04
N THR A 77 -7.80 -1.08 -1.70
CA THR A 77 -7.38 -0.18 -0.61
C THR A 77 -8.31 -0.26 0.61
N ASN A 78 -9.62 -0.07 0.41
CA ASN A 78 -10.64 -0.16 1.44
C ASN A 78 -11.95 -0.74 0.88
N PRO A 79 -12.34 -1.99 1.23
CA PRO A 79 -13.55 -2.62 0.72
C PRO A 79 -14.84 -1.88 1.08
N ALA A 80 -14.89 -1.10 2.17
CA ALA A 80 -16.06 -0.29 2.51
C ALA A 80 -16.39 0.77 1.44
N GLY A 81 -15.41 1.13 0.60
CA GLY A 81 -15.56 2.05 -0.51
C GLY A 81 -16.55 1.59 -1.59
N MET A 82 -16.79 0.27 -1.72
CA MET A 82 -17.49 -0.30 -2.87
C MET A 82 -18.96 0.13 -2.96
N VAL A 83 -19.64 0.37 -1.83
CA VAL A 83 -21.03 0.87 -1.83
C VAL A 83 -21.16 2.34 -2.28
N TRP A 84 -20.06 3.08 -2.36
CA TRP A 84 -20.06 4.50 -2.75
C TRP A 84 -19.72 4.71 -4.22
N VAL A 85 -19.14 3.71 -4.89
CA VAL A 85 -18.75 3.83 -6.31
C VAL A 85 -19.85 3.40 -7.27
N GLY A 86 -20.89 2.72 -6.79
CA GLY A 86 -22.05 2.32 -7.58
C GLY A 86 -21.77 1.20 -8.60
N ASN A 87 -22.72 0.96 -9.52
CA ASN A 87 -22.58 -0.01 -10.59
C ASN A 87 -21.54 0.46 -11.61
N ARG A 88 -20.41 -0.25 -11.74
CA ARG A 88 -19.35 0.15 -12.68
C ARG A 88 -18.38 -0.97 -13.00
N MET A 89 -17.70 -0.80 -14.13
CA MET A 89 -16.52 -1.57 -14.53
C MET A 89 -15.40 -0.57 -14.80
N ASP A 90 -14.20 -0.90 -14.33
CA ASP A 90 -12.99 -0.13 -14.55
C ASP A 90 -11.88 -1.08 -15.00
N ALA A 91 -11.04 -0.63 -15.92
CA ALA A 91 -9.86 -1.36 -16.35
C ALA A 91 -8.72 -0.36 -16.54
N GLY A 92 -7.51 -0.76 -16.17
CA GLY A 92 -6.31 0.05 -16.21
C GLY A 92 -5.10 -0.75 -16.69
N LEU A 93 -4.09 -0.02 -17.13
CA LEU A 93 -2.79 -0.56 -17.48
C LEU A 93 -1.72 0.44 -17.05
N ASP A 94 -0.86 0.04 -16.13
CA ASP A 94 0.30 0.81 -15.74
C ASP A 94 1.55 0.35 -16.48
N LEU A 95 2.36 1.33 -16.88
CA LEU A 95 3.71 1.12 -17.37
C LEU A 95 4.68 1.47 -16.25
N PHE A 96 5.24 0.45 -15.62
CA PHE A 96 6.23 0.65 -14.57
C PHE A 96 7.64 0.56 -15.15
N MET A 97 8.39 1.66 -15.05
CA MET A 97 9.73 1.84 -15.62
C MET A 97 10.75 2.23 -14.55
N PRO A 98 11.17 1.27 -13.71
CA PRO A 98 12.14 1.53 -12.66
C PRO A 98 13.55 1.76 -13.25
N ARG A 99 14.36 2.51 -12.49
CA ARG A 99 15.80 2.59 -12.70
C ARG A 99 16.52 2.02 -11.48
N ARG A 100 17.39 1.04 -11.67
CA ARG A 100 18.07 0.29 -10.61
C ARG A 100 19.56 0.24 -10.90
N GLU A 101 20.31 0.83 -10.00
CA GLU A 101 21.76 0.77 -10.02
C GLU A 101 22.29 0.21 -8.70
N SER A 102 23.47 -0.39 -8.75
CA SER A 102 24.15 -0.89 -7.56
C SER A 102 25.63 -0.63 -7.68
N GLU A 103 26.22 -0.03 -6.65
CA GLU A 103 27.65 0.20 -6.57
C GLU A 103 28.23 -0.66 -5.44
N ILE A 104 29.29 -1.40 -5.77
CA ILE A 104 30.04 -2.19 -4.82
C ILE A 104 31.44 -1.61 -4.73
N SER A 105 31.83 -1.17 -3.55
CA SER A 105 33.18 -0.68 -3.27
C SER A 105 33.58 -0.99 -1.82
N GLY A 106 34.89 -0.95 -1.52
CA GLY A 106 35.38 -0.99 -0.13
C GLY A 106 35.10 -2.27 0.67
N ASN A 107 34.92 -3.43 0.03
CA ASN A 107 34.72 -4.71 0.74
C ASN A 107 35.96 -5.61 0.70
N GLY A 108 36.08 -6.49 1.71
CA GLY A 108 37.17 -7.47 1.81
C GLY A 108 37.01 -8.71 0.93
N ALA A 109 35.95 -8.77 0.11
CA ALA A 109 35.61 -9.94 -0.70
C ALA A 109 36.05 -9.79 -2.17
N GLY A 110 36.75 -8.71 -2.51
CA GLY A 110 37.29 -8.47 -3.86
C GLY A 110 36.24 -8.06 -4.90
N LEU A 111 34.99 -7.80 -4.49
CA LEU A 111 33.95 -7.29 -5.37
C LEU A 111 34.15 -5.79 -5.57
N ASN A 112 34.00 -5.30 -6.80
CA ASN A 112 34.08 -3.86 -7.08
C ASN A 112 33.29 -3.54 -8.36
N GLY A 113 32.80 -2.30 -8.48
CA GLY A 113 32.19 -1.76 -9.69
C GLY A 113 30.74 -1.31 -9.55
N SER A 114 30.23 -0.73 -10.63
CA SER A 114 28.84 -0.31 -10.79
C SER A 114 28.10 -1.27 -11.71
N TYR A 115 26.89 -1.64 -11.32
CA TYR A 115 26.07 -2.64 -11.99
C TYR A 115 24.67 -2.09 -12.24
N ASP A 116 24.19 -2.24 -13.46
CA ASP A 116 22.84 -1.91 -13.86
C ASP A 116 21.92 -3.13 -13.66
N GLY A 117 20.87 -2.93 -12.87
CA GLY A 117 19.86 -3.94 -12.55
C GLY A 117 18.63 -3.91 -13.45
N ASP A 118 18.65 -3.11 -14.54
CA ASP A 118 17.53 -2.84 -15.44
C ASP A 118 17.57 -3.62 -16.75
N GLY A 119 18.22 -4.79 -16.79
CA GLY A 119 18.14 -5.71 -17.94
C GLY A 119 16.70 -6.02 -18.36
N ARG A 120 15.73 -5.81 -17.46
CA ARG A 120 14.33 -5.55 -17.79
C ARG A 120 13.85 -4.22 -17.18
N SER A 121 13.51 -3.27 -18.04
CA SER A 121 13.23 -1.88 -17.67
C SER A 121 11.78 -1.44 -17.85
N ILE A 122 10.92 -2.26 -18.49
CA ILE A 122 9.49 -1.95 -18.67
C ILE A 122 8.64 -3.14 -18.21
N PHE A 123 7.69 -2.85 -17.32
CA PHE A 123 6.73 -3.79 -16.79
C PHE A 123 5.31 -3.30 -17.04
N TYR A 124 4.47 -4.20 -17.56
CA TYR A 124 3.06 -3.96 -17.81
C TYR A 124 2.27 -4.51 -16.63
N VAL A 125 1.51 -3.66 -15.95
CA VAL A 125 0.71 -4.06 -14.79
C VAL A 125 -0.75 -3.72 -15.06
N PRO A 126 -1.55 -4.67 -15.59
CA PRO A 126 -2.97 -4.44 -15.79
C PRO A 126 -3.74 -4.53 -14.47
N ASP A 127 -4.84 -3.79 -14.39
CA ASP A 127 -5.82 -3.88 -13.31
C ASP A 127 -7.25 -3.87 -13.85
N PHE A 128 -8.16 -4.51 -13.12
CA PHE A 128 -9.56 -4.62 -13.50
C PHE A 128 -10.45 -4.63 -12.26
N GLY A 129 -11.55 -3.89 -12.30
CA GLY A 129 -12.54 -3.84 -11.25
C GLY A 129 -13.96 -3.94 -11.79
N TYR A 130 -14.81 -4.66 -11.09
CA TYR A 130 -16.26 -4.66 -11.30
C TYR A 130 -16.97 -4.51 -9.96
N ASN A 131 -17.96 -3.61 -9.90
CA ASN A 131 -18.83 -3.45 -8.74
C ASN A 131 -20.29 -3.37 -9.17
N ARG A 132 -21.15 -3.99 -8.36
CA ARG A 132 -22.59 -4.00 -8.54
C ARG A 132 -23.30 -3.78 -7.20
N MET A 133 -24.13 -2.75 -7.14
CA MET A 133 -25.15 -2.55 -6.12
C MET A 133 -26.23 -3.63 -6.31
N ILE A 134 -26.43 -4.42 -5.26
CA ILE A 134 -27.52 -5.40 -5.18
C ILE A 134 -28.81 -4.72 -4.72
N ASP A 135 -28.67 -3.77 -3.81
CA ASP A 135 -29.72 -2.88 -3.33
C ASP A 135 -29.11 -1.51 -2.96
N PRO A 136 -29.87 -0.51 -2.44
CA PRO A 136 -29.32 0.81 -2.10
C PRO A 136 -28.17 0.82 -1.07
N ASN A 137 -28.05 -0.23 -0.26
CA ASN A 137 -27.15 -0.34 0.88
C ASN A 137 -26.09 -1.44 0.70
N LEU A 138 -26.30 -2.43 -0.17
CA LEU A 138 -25.42 -3.57 -0.37
C LEU A 138 -24.77 -3.54 -1.76
N SER A 139 -23.45 -3.74 -1.82
CA SER A 139 -22.73 -3.99 -3.07
C SER A 139 -21.88 -5.25 -3.00
N VAL A 140 -21.71 -5.87 -4.15
CA VAL A 140 -20.75 -6.95 -4.39
C VAL A 140 -19.86 -6.58 -5.57
N GLY A 141 -18.61 -6.97 -5.49
CA GLY A 141 -17.66 -6.65 -6.55
C GLY A 141 -16.42 -7.53 -6.50
N ILE A 142 -15.57 -7.34 -7.50
CA ILE A 142 -14.28 -8.00 -7.62
C ILE A 142 -13.27 -6.98 -8.14
N SER A 143 -12.12 -6.92 -7.48
CA SER A 143 -10.97 -6.15 -7.97
C SER A 143 -9.83 -7.12 -8.23
N VAL A 144 -9.17 -6.98 -9.39
CA VAL A 144 -8.03 -7.76 -9.83
C VAL A 144 -6.89 -6.81 -10.05
N TYR A 145 -5.79 -6.99 -9.33
CA TYR A 145 -4.64 -6.10 -9.38
C TYR A 145 -3.34 -6.89 -9.20
N GLY A 146 -2.27 -6.39 -9.80
CA GLY A 146 -0.94 -6.95 -9.62
C GLY A 146 -0.04 -6.06 -8.77
N ASN A 147 0.89 -6.68 -8.06
CA ASN A 147 2.13 -6.03 -7.68
C ASN A 147 3.22 -6.55 -8.62
N GLY A 148 3.81 -5.66 -9.40
CA GLY A 148 4.83 -6.00 -10.39
C GLY A 148 5.97 -5.00 -10.37
N GLY A 149 7.07 -5.35 -11.03
CA GLY A 149 8.26 -4.49 -11.13
C GLY A 149 9.35 -4.72 -10.09
N MET A 150 9.20 -5.76 -9.26
CA MET A 150 10.20 -6.19 -8.28
C MET A 150 11.36 -6.96 -8.87
N ASN A 151 11.36 -7.13 -10.19
CA ASN A 151 12.41 -7.82 -10.90
C ASN A 151 13.71 -7.02 -10.80
N THR A 152 14.84 -7.69 -10.72
CA THR A 152 16.14 -7.07 -10.98
C THR A 152 16.90 -8.01 -11.88
N THR A 153 17.46 -7.49 -12.96
CA THR A 153 18.27 -8.27 -13.90
C THR A 153 19.56 -7.52 -14.13
N TYR A 154 20.64 -8.03 -13.54
CA TYR A 154 21.99 -7.61 -13.87
C TYR A 154 22.46 -8.43 -15.07
N GLU A 155 22.63 -7.80 -16.23
CA GLU A 155 23.19 -8.48 -17.42
C GLU A 155 24.63 -8.92 -17.19
N THR A 156 25.38 -8.09 -16.45
CA THR A 156 26.71 -8.43 -15.92
C THR A 156 26.59 -8.72 -14.43
N SER A 157 26.87 -9.95 -14.03
CA SER A 157 26.73 -10.35 -12.62
C SER A 157 27.63 -9.52 -11.68
N PRO A 158 27.08 -8.95 -10.60
CA PRO A 158 27.86 -8.35 -9.52
C PRO A 158 28.69 -9.38 -8.74
N PHE A 159 28.46 -10.68 -8.97
CA PHE A 159 29.16 -11.78 -8.33
C PHE A 159 30.12 -12.50 -9.29
N SER A 160 30.50 -11.86 -10.38
CA SER A 160 31.44 -12.39 -11.38
C SER A 160 32.79 -12.80 -10.78
N ALA A 161 33.31 -12.05 -9.79
CA ALA A 161 34.54 -12.41 -9.08
C ALA A 161 34.44 -13.72 -8.28
N PHE A 162 33.23 -14.19 -8.00
CA PHE A 162 32.95 -15.50 -7.38
C PHE A 162 32.62 -16.58 -8.41
N GLY A 163 32.91 -16.35 -9.69
CA GLY A 163 32.75 -17.32 -10.76
C GLY A 163 31.33 -17.40 -11.35
N VAL A 164 30.44 -16.45 -11.03
CA VAL A 164 29.12 -16.37 -11.69
C VAL A 164 29.30 -15.85 -13.11
N THR A 165 28.94 -16.68 -14.09
CA THR A 165 28.92 -16.31 -15.51
C THR A 165 27.49 -15.98 -15.94
N GLY A 166 27.29 -14.87 -16.65
CA GLY A 166 25.99 -14.46 -17.17
C GLY A 166 25.21 -13.55 -16.22
N THR A 167 23.88 -13.69 -16.24
CA THR A 167 22.95 -12.80 -15.54
C THR A 167 22.77 -13.17 -14.07
N THR A 168 22.56 -12.17 -13.22
CA THR A 168 22.15 -12.35 -11.82
C THR A 168 20.89 -11.54 -11.55
N GLY A 169 19.97 -12.07 -10.75
CA GLY A 169 18.74 -11.36 -10.51
C GLY A 169 17.64 -12.17 -9.86
N VAL A 170 16.49 -11.50 -9.74
CA VAL A 170 15.24 -12.02 -9.18
C VAL A 170 14.09 -11.57 -10.07
N ASP A 171 13.09 -12.41 -10.23
CA ASP A 171 11.77 -12.08 -10.77
C ASP A 171 10.73 -12.41 -9.70
N LEU A 172 9.91 -11.43 -9.32
CA LEU A 172 8.75 -11.64 -8.46
C LEU A 172 7.56 -10.91 -9.09
N THR A 173 6.51 -11.67 -9.37
CA THR A 173 5.24 -11.16 -9.87
C THR A 173 4.12 -11.65 -8.97
N GLN A 174 3.21 -10.75 -8.57
CA GLN A 174 2.06 -11.10 -7.74
C GLN A 174 0.77 -10.63 -8.40
N LEU A 175 -0.26 -11.48 -8.35
CA LEU A 175 -1.62 -11.23 -8.77
C LEU A 175 -2.54 -11.38 -7.56
N PHE A 176 -3.42 -10.42 -7.38
CA PHE A 176 -4.45 -10.43 -6.36
C PHE A 176 -5.83 -10.39 -7.00
N ILE A 177 -6.73 -11.21 -6.46
CA ILE A 177 -8.14 -11.25 -6.82
C ILE A 177 -8.92 -11.05 -5.53
N ALA A 178 -9.71 -9.98 -5.49
CA ALA A 178 -10.36 -9.48 -4.28
C ALA A 178 -11.89 -9.46 -4.43
N PRO A 179 -12.58 -10.62 -4.40
CA PRO A 179 -14.03 -10.65 -4.25
C PRO A 179 -14.43 -9.96 -2.95
N THR A 180 -15.41 -9.06 -3.05
CA THR A 180 -15.71 -8.09 -2.00
C THR A 180 -17.20 -7.92 -1.83
N VAL A 181 -17.63 -7.80 -0.58
CA VAL A 181 -18.96 -7.33 -0.19
C VAL A 181 -18.81 -6.06 0.64
N ALA A 182 -19.68 -5.08 0.40
CA ALA A 182 -19.73 -3.86 1.18
C ALA A 182 -21.17 -3.48 1.51
N TYR A 183 -21.35 -2.91 2.69
CA TYR A 183 -22.67 -2.61 3.23
C TYR A 183 -22.69 -1.25 3.93
N LYS A 184 -23.71 -0.44 3.64
CA LYS A 184 -24.03 0.79 4.36
C LYS A 184 -24.76 0.44 5.65
N ILE A 185 -24.09 0.62 6.78
CA ILE A 185 -24.70 0.45 8.11
C ILE A 185 -25.64 1.61 8.40
N THR A 186 -25.26 2.81 7.95
CA THR A 186 -26.09 4.03 8.02
C THR A 186 -25.95 4.80 6.70
N PRO A 187 -26.75 5.86 6.46
CA PRO A 187 -26.63 6.67 5.25
C PRO A 187 -25.25 7.29 5.02
N ASP A 188 -24.45 7.45 6.09
CA ASP A 188 -23.14 8.10 6.07
C ASP A 188 -21.98 7.13 6.36
N HIS A 189 -22.25 5.91 6.80
CA HIS A 189 -21.23 4.94 7.21
C HIS A 189 -21.39 3.59 6.55
N SER A 190 -20.26 3.02 6.17
CA SER A 190 -20.17 1.75 5.47
C SER A 190 -19.06 0.88 6.03
N VAL A 191 -19.22 -0.42 5.87
CA VAL A 191 -18.18 -1.42 6.12
C VAL A 191 -18.03 -2.30 4.89
N GLY A 192 -16.88 -2.94 4.77
CA GLY A 192 -16.64 -3.91 3.72
C GLY A 192 -15.73 -5.03 4.16
N LEU A 193 -15.87 -6.16 3.47
CA LEU A 193 -15.10 -7.38 3.66
C LEU A 193 -14.67 -7.89 2.29
N SER A 194 -13.39 -8.17 2.14
CA SER A 194 -12.79 -8.71 0.94
C SER A 194 -11.99 -9.96 1.25
N LEU A 195 -12.15 -10.98 0.42
CA LEU A 195 -11.26 -12.13 0.40
C LEU A 195 -10.13 -11.82 -0.58
N ASN A 196 -8.92 -11.63 -0.08
CA ASN A 196 -7.76 -11.34 -0.92
C ASN A 196 -7.07 -12.65 -1.31
N LEU A 197 -7.43 -13.19 -2.47
CA LEU A 197 -6.75 -14.34 -3.06
C LEU A 197 -5.49 -13.85 -3.75
N ALA A 198 -4.38 -14.53 -3.54
CA ALA A 198 -3.10 -14.14 -4.10
C ALA A 198 -2.45 -15.30 -4.85
N HIS A 199 -1.80 -14.99 -5.96
CA HIS A 199 -0.97 -15.90 -6.71
C HIS A 199 0.32 -15.19 -7.05
N GLN A 200 1.45 -15.79 -6.75
CA GLN A 200 2.76 -15.21 -6.97
C GLN A 200 3.69 -16.19 -7.67
N ARG A 201 4.55 -15.64 -8.51
CA ARG A 201 5.56 -16.38 -9.26
C ARG A 201 6.92 -15.80 -8.93
N PHE A 202 7.89 -16.67 -8.70
CA PHE A 202 9.22 -16.29 -8.28
C PHE A 202 10.28 -17.04 -9.07
N SER A 203 11.35 -16.33 -9.44
CA SER A 203 12.60 -16.94 -9.87
C SER A 203 13.79 -16.16 -9.35
N ALA A 204 14.88 -16.87 -9.06
CA ALA A 204 16.18 -16.28 -8.77
C ALA A 204 17.27 -16.97 -9.58
N TYR A 205 18.23 -16.21 -10.06
CA TYR A 205 19.34 -16.68 -10.91
C TYR A 205 20.65 -15.98 -10.56
N GLY A 206 21.76 -16.66 -10.77
CA GLY A 206 23.09 -16.10 -10.54
C GLY A 206 23.47 -15.91 -9.06
N LEU A 207 22.89 -16.68 -8.13
CA LEU A 207 23.17 -16.62 -6.68
C LEU A 207 23.99 -17.81 -6.14
N GLN A 208 24.68 -18.55 -7.00
CA GLN A 208 25.46 -19.75 -6.65
C GLN A 208 26.51 -19.52 -5.54
N PRO A 209 27.20 -18.36 -5.45
CA PRO A 209 28.18 -18.11 -4.38
C PRO A 209 27.58 -18.16 -2.97
N PHE A 210 26.26 -18.02 -2.84
CA PHE A 210 25.56 -18.06 -1.56
C PHE A 210 25.14 -19.48 -1.14
N ALA A 211 25.50 -20.51 -1.93
CA ALA A 211 25.20 -21.92 -1.64
C ALA A 211 25.59 -22.34 -0.22
N MET A 212 26.76 -21.92 0.28
CA MET A 212 27.23 -22.33 1.61
C MET A 212 26.46 -21.69 2.77
N MET A 213 25.67 -20.64 2.50
CA MET A 213 24.81 -19.96 3.48
C MET A 213 23.34 -20.41 3.38
N SER A 214 23.03 -21.28 2.41
CA SER A 214 21.68 -21.78 2.14
C SER A 214 21.37 -23.01 2.99
N SER A 215 20.11 -23.13 3.42
CA SER A 215 19.59 -24.33 4.08
C SER A 215 19.45 -25.52 3.11
N ASP A 216 19.29 -25.25 1.81
CA ASP A 216 19.30 -26.24 0.73
C ASP A 216 19.94 -25.62 -0.54
N PRO A 217 21.25 -25.85 -0.75
CA PRO A 217 21.98 -25.27 -1.87
C PRO A 217 21.42 -25.63 -3.26
N THR A 218 20.70 -26.75 -3.38
CA THR A 218 20.09 -27.18 -4.65
C THR A 218 18.78 -26.44 -4.95
N LYS A 219 18.18 -25.82 -3.92
CA LYS A 219 16.92 -25.08 -3.97
C LYS A 219 17.14 -23.57 -3.74
N LEU A 220 18.22 -23.02 -4.27
CA LEU A 220 18.63 -21.63 -4.07
C LEU A 220 18.43 -20.73 -5.30
N THR A 221 18.81 -21.21 -6.48
CA THR A 221 18.95 -20.37 -7.68
C THR A 221 18.93 -21.22 -8.95
N ASN A 222 18.61 -20.61 -10.09
CA ASN A 222 18.57 -21.23 -11.42
C ASN A 222 17.61 -22.44 -11.55
N ASN A 223 16.58 -22.52 -10.72
CA ASN A 223 15.60 -23.62 -10.74
C ASN A 223 14.41 -23.36 -11.68
N GLY A 224 14.50 -22.33 -12.53
CA GLY A 224 13.39 -21.91 -13.37
C GLY A 224 12.42 -21.04 -12.58
N GLU A 225 11.13 -21.31 -12.70
CA GLU A 225 10.10 -20.49 -12.06
C GLU A 225 9.23 -21.35 -11.16
N ASP A 226 9.00 -20.86 -9.95
CA ASP A 226 8.12 -21.49 -8.98
C ASP A 226 6.93 -20.58 -8.69
N ALA A 227 5.83 -21.18 -8.23
CA ALA A 227 4.58 -20.48 -7.98
C ALA A 227 4.00 -20.85 -6.62
N SER A 228 3.45 -19.85 -5.96
CA SER A 228 2.74 -20.00 -4.70
C SER A 228 1.40 -19.27 -4.76
N SER A 229 0.40 -19.86 -4.12
CA SER A 229 -0.92 -19.24 -3.97
C SER A 229 -1.26 -19.14 -2.49
N GLY A 230 -2.03 -18.12 -2.15
CA GLY A 230 -2.43 -17.86 -0.79
C GLY A 230 -3.71 -17.07 -0.67
N TRP A 231 -4.11 -16.82 0.57
CA TRP A 231 -5.30 -16.05 0.87
C TRP A 231 -5.15 -15.22 2.13
N GLY A 232 -5.80 -14.07 2.14
CA GLY A 232 -5.93 -13.19 3.28
C GLY A 232 -7.30 -12.54 3.29
N VAL A 233 -7.60 -11.79 4.34
CA VAL A 233 -8.87 -11.08 4.48
C VAL A 233 -8.56 -9.60 4.68
N ARG A 234 -9.32 -8.74 4.01
CA ARG A 234 -9.32 -7.30 4.25
C ARG A 234 -10.68 -6.86 4.73
N ILE A 235 -10.72 -6.10 5.81
CA ILE A 235 -11.90 -5.41 6.30
C ILE A 235 -11.68 -3.91 6.24
N GLY A 236 -12.76 -3.16 6.13
CA GLY A 236 -12.66 -1.72 6.17
C GLY A 236 -13.94 -1.04 6.60
N TRP A 237 -13.79 0.24 6.87
CA TRP A 237 -14.84 1.16 7.25
C TRP A 237 -14.59 2.50 6.56
N THR A 238 -15.67 3.15 6.13
CA THR A 238 -15.66 4.52 5.62
C THR A 238 -16.88 5.25 6.17
N GLY A 239 -16.68 6.46 6.68
CA GLY A 239 -17.70 7.28 7.31
C GLY A 239 -17.58 8.76 6.98
N ARG A 240 -18.66 9.37 6.51
CA ARG A 240 -18.79 10.83 6.41
C ARG A 240 -19.09 11.39 7.79
N VAL A 241 -18.13 12.09 8.38
CA VAL A 241 -18.27 12.68 9.74
C VAL A 241 -18.75 14.12 9.70
N SER A 242 -18.66 14.78 8.55
CA SER A 242 -19.30 16.06 8.24
C SER A 242 -19.43 16.23 6.72
N ASP A 243 -20.10 17.30 6.27
CA ASP A 243 -20.24 17.59 4.83
C ASP A 243 -18.92 17.72 4.08
N MET A 244 -17.82 18.02 4.79
CA MET A 244 -16.48 18.23 4.21
C MET A 244 -15.48 17.13 4.56
N VAL A 245 -15.77 16.26 5.53
CA VAL A 245 -14.78 15.33 6.09
C VAL A 245 -15.31 13.90 6.02
N THR A 246 -14.54 13.04 5.34
CA THR A 246 -14.73 11.59 5.33
C THR A 246 -13.51 10.94 5.97
N LEU A 247 -13.75 10.01 6.88
CA LEU A 247 -12.73 9.19 7.50
C LEU A 247 -12.86 7.75 6.99
N GLY A 248 -11.75 7.03 7.01
CA GLY A 248 -11.73 5.62 6.66
C GLY A 248 -10.65 4.88 7.43
N ALA A 249 -10.89 3.59 7.64
CA ALA A 249 -9.96 2.67 8.27
C ALA A 249 -10.00 1.35 7.51
N THR A 250 -8.86 0.72 7.35
CA THR A 250 -8.72 -0.56 6.66
C THR A 250 -7.73 -1.43 7.44
N TYR A 251 -8.02 -2.72 7.50
CA TYR A 251 -7.11 -3.71 8.07
C TYR A 251 -7.06 -4.91 7.13
N GLN A 252 -5.85 -5.35 6.84
CA GLN A 252 -5.59 -6.54 6.06
C GLN A 252 -4.83 -7.54 6.92
N SER A 253 -5.31 -8.78 6.97
CA SER A 253 -4.58 -9.87 7.62
C SER A 253 -3.28 -10.15 6.86
N LYS A 254 -2.31 -10.79 7.52
CA LYS A 254 -1.24 -11.48 6.80
C LYS A 254 -1.86 -12.42 5.76
N THR A 255 -1.33 -12.42 4.54
CA THR A 255 -1.76 -13.36 3.51
C THR A 255 -1.02 -14.66 3.79
N LYS A 256 -1.74 -15.76 3.99
CA LYS A 256 -1.12 -17.07 4.18
C LYS A 256 -0.83 -17.66 2.82
N MET A 257 0.43 -17.72 2.45
CA MET A 257 0.92 -18.23 1.18
C MET A 257 1.38 -19.68 1.32
N GLY A 258 1.37 -20.39 0.18
CA GLY A 258 2.14 -21.62 0.05
C GLY A 258 3.64 -21.32 0.01
N LYS A 259 4.46 -22.37 0.11
CA LYS A 259 5.91 -22.26 0.01
C LYS A 259 6.38 -22.36 -1.44
N PHE A 260 7.43 -21.62 -1.78
CA PHE A 260 8.23 -21.88 -2.98
C PHE A 260 9.16 -23.07 -2.73
N LYS A 261 8.79 -24.23 -3.26
CA LYS A 261 9.52 -25.49 -3.08
C LYS A 261 10.85 -25.50 -3.82
N ASP A 262 10.91 -24.85 -4.98
CA ASP A 262 12.12 -24.78 -5.79
C ASP A 262 13.11 -23.72 -5.31
N TYR A 263 12.67 -22.89 -4.36
CA TYR A 263 13.46 -21.85 -3.69
C TYR A 263 13.49 -22.01 -2.17
N ALA A 264 13.29 -23.23 -1.68
CA ALA A 264 13.26 -23.56 -0.25
C ALA A 264 14.58 -23.27 0.49
N GLY A 265 15.69 -23.25 -0.22
CA GLY A 265 17.01 -22.90 0.30
C GLY A 265 17.28 -21.39 0.33
N LEU A 266 16.46 -20.59 -0.35
CA LEU A 266 16.62 -19.13 -0.44
C LEU A 266 15.80 -18.41 0.64
N PHE A 267 14.54 -18.81 0.83
CA PHE A 267 13.65 -18.19 1.81
C PHE A 267 13.71 -18.90 3.16
N ALA A 268 13.43 -18.15 4.22
CA ALA A 268 13.32 -18.68 5.58
C ALA A 268 12.25 -19.78 5.66
N ASP A 269 12.35 -20.63 6.69
CA ASP A 269 11.40 -21.71 6.98
C ASP A 269 11.12 -22.67 5.80
N GLY A 270 12.08 -22.83 4.89
CA GLY A 270 12.03 -23.79 3.80
C GLY A 270 11.15 -23.34 2.63
N GLY A 271 11.22 -22.05 2.25
CA GLY A 271 10.47 -21.51 1.10
C GLY A 271 9.28 -20.62 1.46
N ASP A 272 9.14 -20.23 2.73
CA ASP A 272 8.01 -19.43 3.20
C ASP A 272 8.12 -17.96 2.74
N PHE A 273 7.05 -17.41 2.17
CA PHE A 273 6.95 -16.04 1.68
C PHE A 273 5.50 -15.54 1.72
N ASP A 274 5.09 -15.14 2.93
CA ASP A 274 3.76 -14.60 3.27
C ASP A 274 3.63 -13.06 3.12
#